data_AF-S4PEE7-F1
#
_entry.id   AF-S4PEE7-F1
#
_cell.length_a   1.000
_cell.length_b   1.000
_cell.length_c   1.000
_cell.angle_alpha   90.00
_cell.angle_beta   90.00
_cell.angle_gamma   90.00
#
_symmetry.space_group_name_H-M   'P 1'
#
loop_
_entity.id
_entity.type
_entity.pdbx_description
1 polymer ?
#
loop_
_entity_poly.entity_id
_entity_poly.type
_entity_poly.pdbx_seq_one_letter_code
_entity_poly.pdbx_strand_id
1 'polypeptide(L)'
;MSSSPQKEHYQGCLKLYAENKITKDNAWNLQLIDFMTSMLRRHDARMENFQTASTVLDATARIYSFRVDAVHWDVLKMAGGLSKAAQTKRGKKDDDNVQDEAPAEGEAAVTKKKKKRSKGAIASNPEVLNGDFDANDCVDPFFERVAATAG
;
A
#
# COMPACT_ATOMS: atom_id res chain seq x y z
N MET A 1 30.98 -29.80 14.45
CA MET A 1 29.73 -29.67 15.22
C MET A 1 28.72 -28.95 14.34
N SER A 2 27.69 -29.65 13.83
CA SER A 2 26.70 -29.06 12.92
C SER A 2 25.71 -28.23 13.75
N SER A 3 25.61 -26.93 13.46
CA SER A 3 24.56 -26.07 13.99
C SER A 3 23.22 -26.45 13.39
N SER A 4 22.16 -26.46 14.20
CA SER A 4 20.79 -26.63 13.69
C SER A 4 20.43 -25.47 12.74
N PRO A 5 19.74 -25.69 11.61
CA PRO A 5 19.39 -24.64 10.64
C PRO A 5 18.71 -23.41 11.26
N GLN A 6 17.90 -23.62 12.30
CA GLN A 6 17.21 -22.56 13.04
C GLN A 6 18.18 -21.61 13.77
N LYS A 7 19.29 -22.14 14.30
CA LYS A 7 20.31 -21.36 15.00
C LYS A 7 21.11 -20.49 14.03
N GLU A 8 21.38 -21.02 12.84
CA GLU A 8 22.07 -20.28 11.76
C GLU A 8 21.20 -19.13 11.24
N HIS A 9 19.91 -19.38 11.01
CA HIS A 9 18.98 -18.34 10.57
C HIS A 9 18.80 -17.23 11.62
N TYR A 10 18.69 -17.61 12.91
CA TYR A 10 18.67 -16.67 14.03
C TYR A 10 19.92 -15.75 14.04
N GLN A 11 21.12 -16.34 13.94
CA GLN A 11 22.36 -15.57 13.89
C GLN A 11 22.45 -14.70 12.63
N GLY A 12 21.98 -15.20 11.49
CA GLY A 12 21.87 -14.43 10.25
C GLY A 12 20.99 -13.19 10.38
N CYS A 13 19.84 -13.30 11.05
CA CYS A 13 18.96 -12.17 11.33
C CYS A 13 19.66 -11.11 12.20
N LEU A 14 20.35 -11.53 13.27
CA LEU A 14 21.08 -10.61 14.14
C LEU A 14 22.26 -9.93 13.42
N LYS A 15 22.93 -10.65 12.53
CA LYS A 15 24.01 -10.08 11.70
C LYS A 15 23.49 -8.99 10.77
N LEU A 16 22.37 -9.23 10.08
CA LEU A 16 21.73 -8.21 9.23
C LEU A 16 21.30 -6.99 10.02
N TYR A 17 20.80 -7.18 11.24
CA TYR A 17 20.49 -6.08 12.16
C TYR A 17 21.74 -5.27 12.52
N ALA A 18 22.83 -5.93 12.95
CA ALA A 18 24.08 -5.27 13.32
C ALA A 18 24.73 -4.53 12.14
N GLU A 19 24.59 -5.04 10.92
CA GLU A 19 25.06 -4.40 9.69
C GLU A 19 24.10 -3.34 9.13
N ASN A 20 22.97 -3.07 9.81
CA ASN A 20 21.93 -2.14 9.36
C ASN A 20 21.39 -2.45 7.95
N LYS A 21 21.26 -3.74 7.62
CA LYS A 21 20.84 -4.26 6.32
C LYS A 21 19.40 -4.81 6.29
N ILE A 22 18.61 -4.52 7.33
CA ILE A 22 17.19 -4.85 7.32
C ILE A 22 16.46 -3.80 6.49
N THR A 23 15.62 -4.24 5.56
CA THR A 23 14.88 -3.39 4.63
C THR A 23 13.44 -3.88 4.49
N LYS A 24 12.56 -3.05 3.93
CA LYS A 24 11.17 -3.44 3.62
C LYS A 24 11.05 -4.68 2.72
N ASP A 25 12.04 -4.90 1.85
CA ASP A 25 12.04 -6.00 0.88
C ASP A 25 12.43 -7.34 1.52
N ASN A 26 13.28 -7.32 2.55
CA ASN A 26 13.75 -8.55 3.21
C ASN A 26 13.05 -8.86 4.54
N ALA A 27 12.34 -7.91 5.15
CA ALA A 27 11.77 -8.03 6.49
C ALA A 27 10.79 -9.22 6.66
N TRP A 28 10.12 -9.64 5.57
CA TRP A 28 9.25 -10.82 5.57
C TRP A 28 10.01 -12.15 5.66
N ASN A 29 11.26 -12.20 5.17
CA ASN A 29 12.12 -13.39 5.19
C ASN A 29 12.87 -13.55 6.52
N LEU A 30 12.84 -12.54 7.39
CA LEU A 30 13.48 -12.56 8.71
C LEU A 30 12.48 -13.05 9.77
N GLN A 31 12.71 -14.24 10.31
CA GLN A 31 11.83 -14.91 11.28
C GLN A 31 12.24 -14.67 12.74
N LEU A 32 12.96 -13.57 13.01
CA LEU A 32 13.48 -13.28 14.33
C LEU A 32 12.37 -13.07 15.38
N ILE A 33 11.22 -12.54 14.97
CA ILE A 33 10.04 -12.35 15.84
C ILE A 33 9.49 -13.70 16.32
N ASP A 34 9.42 -14.70 15.43
CA ASP A 34 8.95 -16.05 15.77
C ASP A 34 9.94 -16.76 16.69
N PHE A 35 11.24 -16.58 16.43
CA PHE A 35 12.29 -17.09 17.31
C PHE A 35 12.26 -16.43 18.69
N MET A 36 12.09 -15.12 18.77
CA MET A 36 11.96 -14.40 20.03
C MET A 36 10.77 -14.93 20.83
N THR A 37 9.61 -15.06 20.19
CA THR A 37 8.40 -15.62 20.82
C THR A 37 8.64 -17.05 21.33
N SER A 38 9.32 -17.88 20.54
CA SER A 38 9.64 -19.26 20.89
C SER A 38 10.69 -19.38 22.00
N MET A 39 11.63 -18.42 22.09
CA MET A 39 12.63 -18.36 23.16
C MET A 39 11.98 -17.93 24.48
N LEU A 40 11.08 -16.95 24.45
CA LEU A 40 10.33 -16.52 25.63
C LEU A 40 9.45 -17.65 26.19
N ARG A 41 8.72 -18.36 25.33
CA ARG A 41 7.85 -19.48 25.75
C ARG A 41 8.61 -20.66 26.36
N ARG A 42 9.86 -20.87 25.95
CA ARG A 42 10.69 -21.99 26.41
C ARG A 42 11.64 -21.62 27.54
N HIS A 43 11.59 -20.38 28.03
CA HIS A 43 12.56 -19.85 29.01
C HIS A 43 14.01 -20.13 28.57
N ASP A 44 14.33 -19.77 27.31
CA ASP A 44 15.67 -19.95 26.77
C ASP A 44 16.68 -19.12 27.57
N ALA A 45 17.77 -19.73 28.04
CA ALA A 45 18.79 -19.08 28.86
C ALA A 45 19.38 -17.80 28.21
N ARG A 46 19.35 -17.68 26.87
CA ARG A 46 19.77 -16.46 26.17
C ARG A 46 18.90 -15.25 26.50
N MET A 47 17.64 -15.46 26.86
CA MET A 47 16.70 -14.41 27.25
C MET A 47 16.81 -14.01 28.73
N GLU A 48 17.56 -14.77 29.55
CA GLU A 48 17.86 -14.41 30.93
C GLU A 48 18.94 -13.31 31.01
N ASN A 49 19.82 -13.23 30.00
CA ASN A 49 20.75 -12.13 29.86
C ASN A 49 20.05 -10.91 29.23
N PHE A 50 19.82 -9.88 30.04
CA PHE A 50 19.16 -8.64 29.61
C PHE A 50 19.84 -7.92 28.44
N GLN A 51 21.16 -7.99 28.30
CA GLN A 51 21.85 -7.38 27.14
C GLN A 51 21.53 -8.12 25.84
N THR A 52 21.45 -9.45 25.90
CA THR A 52 21.06 -10.26 24.75
C THR A 52 19.58 -10.07 24.46
N ALA A 53 18.73 -10.11 25.49
CA ALA A 53 17.30 -9.90 25.36
C ALA A 53 16.96 -8.52 24.77
N SER A 54 17.62 -7.45 25.23
CA SER A 54 17.41 -6.10 24.71
C SER A 54 17.82 -5.97 23.25
N THR A 55 18.96 -6.56 22.87
CA THR A 55 19.44 -6.56 21.48
C THR A 55 18.47 -7.31 20.55
N VAL A 56 17.97 -8.47 20.99
CA VAL A 56 16.99 -9.24 20.20
C VAL A 56 15.68 -8.46 20.10
N LEU A 57 15.23 -7.84 21.20
CA LEU A 57 14.02 -7.01 21.20
C LEU A 57 14.15 -5.87 20.20
N ASP A 58 15.26 -5.13 20.19
CA ASP A 58 15.47 -4.01 19.26
C ASP A 58 15.51 -4.49 17.79
N ALA A 59 16.20 -5.60 17.54
CA ALA A 59 16.23 -6.21 16.22
C ALA A 59 14.83 -6.65 15.75
N THR A 60 14.01 -7.22 16.63
CA THR A 60 12.62 -7.58 16.30
C THR A 60 11.73 -6.38 16.06
N ALA A 61 11.89 -5.30 16.84
CA ALA A 61 11.15 -4.05 16.66
C ALA A 61 11.46 -3.42 15.29
N ARG A 62 12.74 -3.42 14.90
CA ARG A 62 13.17 -2.96 13.57
C ARG A 62 12.59 -3.80 12.43
N ILE A 63 12.53 -5.12 12.56
CA ILE A 63 11.87 -5.98 11.56
C ILE A 63 10.39 -5.61 11.45
N TYR A 64 9.72 -5.42 12.58
CA TYR A 64 8.30 -5.05 12.60
C TYR A 64 8.05 -3.71 11.90
N SER A 65 8.86 -2.69 12.16
CA SER A 65 8.71 -1.38 11.51
C SER A 65 8.83 -1.48 9.98
N PHE A 66 9.84 -2.19 9.47
CA PHE A 66 10.01 -2.38 8.02
C PHE A 66 8.88 -3.19 7.38
N ARG A 67 8.24 -4.12 8.12
CA ARG A 67 7.03 -4.81 7.64
C ARG A 67 5.85 -3.86 7.53
N VAL A 68 5.66 -2.96 8.50
CA VAL A 68 4.64 -1.91 8.43
C VAL A 68 4.87 -1.01 7.21
N ASP A 69 6.11 -0.59 6.97
CA ASP A 69 6.48 0.22 5.80
C ASP A 69 6.19 -0.51 4.48
N ALA A 70 6.48 -1.82 4.41
CA ALA A 70 6.18 -2.63 3.23
C ALA A 70 4.68 -2.66 2.93
N VAL A 71 3.85 -2.94 3.96
CA VAL A 71 2.38 -2.95 3.81
C VAL A 71 1.87 -1.57 3.41
N HIS A 72 2.36 -0.51 4.04
CA HIS A 72 1.98 0.86 3.69
C HIS A 72 2.27 1.16 2.22
N TRP A 73 3.47 0.82 1.74
CA TRP A 73 3.88 1.04 0.36
C TRP A 73 3.03 0.24 -0.63
N ASP A 74 2.73 -1.02 -0.31
CA ASP A 74 1.90 -1.89 -1.16
C ASP A 74 0.47 -1.36 -1.27
N VAL A 75 -0.14 -0.97 -0.15
CA VAL A 75 -1.49 -0.39 -0.12
C VAL A 75 -1.54 0.91 -0.91
N LEU A 76 -0.55 1.79 -0.73
CA LEU A 76 -0.48 3.07 -1.45
C LEU A 76 -0.34 2.84 -2.97
N LYS A 77 0.50 1.88 -3.38
CA LYS A 77 0.66 1.49 -4.78
C LYS A 77 -0.64 0.91 -5.36
N MET A 78 -1.35 0.08 -4.62
CA MET A 78 -2.65 -0.47 -5.03
C MET A 78 -3.70 0.63 -5.21
N ALA A 79 -3.78 1.59 -4.28
CA ALA A 79 -4.70 2.72 -4.37
C ALA A 79 -4.41 3.60 -5.60
N GLY A 80 -3.13 3.93 -5.85
CA GLY A 80 -2.71 4.66 -7.05
C GLY A 80 -3.00 3.89 -8.35
N GLY A 81 -2.83 2.57 -8.35
CA GLY A 81 -3.19 1.70 -9.47
C GLY A 81 -4.68 1.70 -9.77
N LEU A 82 -5.53 1.65 -8.73
CA LEU A 82 -6.98 1.69 -8.88
C LEU A 82 -7.46 3.05 -9.43
N SER A 83 -6.89 4.16 -8.95
CA SER A 83 -7.18 5.50 -9.46
C SER A 83 -6.84 5.61 -10.95
N LYS A 84 -5.66 5.14 -11.37
CA LYS A 84 -5.26 5.10 -12.79
C LYS A 84 -6.21 4.26 -13.63
N ALA A 85 -6.61 3.08 -13.15
CA ALA A 85 -7.55 2.20 -13.84
C ALA A 85 -8.96 2.81 -13.98
N ALA A 86 -9.41 3.57 -12.98
CA ALA A 86 -10.67 4.30 -13.05
C ALA A 86 -10.63 5.43 -14.10
N GLN A 87 -9.51 6.14 -14.23
CA GLN A 87 -9.30 7.17 -15.26
C GLN A 87 -9.24 6.57 -16.67
N THR A 88 -8.56 5.43 -16.87
CA THR A 88 -8.51 4.77 -18.20
C THR A 88 -9.87 4.24 -18.64
N LYS A 89 -10.74 3.82 -17.71
CA LYS A 89 -12.12 3.44 -18.03
C LYS A 89 -13.02 4.63 -18.36
N ARG A 90 -12.72 5.82 -17.84
CA ARG A 90 -13.45 7.07 -18.16
C ARG A 90 -12.96 7.70 -19.47
N GLY A 91 -11.68 7.56 -19.83
CA GLY A 91 -11.10 8.11 -21.06
C GLY A 91 -11.37 7.33 -22.36
N LYS A 92 -11.94 6.13 -22.32
CA LYS A 92 -12.23 5.31 -23.53
C LYS A 92 -13.62 5.56 -24.13
N LYS A 93 -14.17 6.76 -23.96
CA LYS A 93 -15.49 7.11 -24.51
C LYS A 93 -15.52 8.34 -25.42
N ASP A 94 -14.46 9.16 -25.47
CA ASP A 94 -14.48 10.43 -26.20
C ASP A 94 -13.18 10.69 -26.97
N ASP A 95 -12.73 9.74 -27.80
CA ASP A 95 -11.74 10.05 -28.84
C ASP A 95 -11.97 9.18 -30.09
N ASP A 96 -13.10 9.45 -30.76
CA ASP A 96 -13.35 9.03 -32.13
C ASP A 96 -13.71 10.31 -32.92
N ASN A 97 -12.73 11.19 -33.07
CA ASN A 97 -12.82 12.31 -34.01
C ASN A 97 -11.44 12.67 -34.57
N VAL A 98 -10.88 11.77 -35.39
CA VAL A 98 -9.89 12.16 -36.39
C VAL A 98 -10.51 11.94 -37.76
N GLN A 99 -10.95 13.05 -38.33
CA GLN A 99 -11.42 13.20 -39.69
C GLN A 99 -10.19 13.37 -40.59
N ASP A 100 -9.97 12.47 -41.54
CA ASP A 100 -9.26 12.78 -42.78
C ASP A 100 -9.83 11.94 -43.94
N GLU A 101 -9.92 12.58 -45.10
CA GLU A 101 -10.81 12.25 -46.22
C GLU A 101 -10.35 11.13 -47.17
N ALA A 102 -11.36 10.61 -47.88
CA ALA A 102 -11.38 10.23 -49.31
C ALA A 102 -11.60 8.71 -49.62
N PRO A 103 -12.19 8.35 -50.78
CA PRO A 103 -13.57 7.86 -50.83
C PRO A 103 -13.69 6.42 -51.38
N ALA A 104 -14.73 5.70 -50.99
CA ALA A 104 -15.15 4.50 -51.73
C ALA A 104 -16.67 4.30 -51.60
N GLU A 105 -17.30 4.15 -52.77
CA GLU A 105 -18.70 3.81 -53.00
C GLU A 105 -19.15 2.57 -52.21
N GLY A 106 -20.44 2.51 -51.87
CA GLY A 106 -21.09 1.22 -51.61
C GLY A 106 -22.20 1.23 -50.57
N GLU A 107 -23.42 1.44 -51.07
CA GLU A 107 -24.69 0.85 -50.63
C GLU A 107 -25.26 1.07 -49.21
N ALA A 108 -26.58 1.33 -49.25
CA ALA A 108 -27.48 1.60 -48.13
C ALA A 108 -27.66 0.43 -47.16
N ALA A 109 -27.69 0.73 -45.85
CA ALA A 109 -28.51 0.01 -44.88
C ALA A 109 -28.80 0.87 -43.64
N VAL A 110 -30.05 1.33 -43.51
CA VAL A 110 -30.55 2.10 -42.35
C VAL A 110 -30.74 1.15 -41.16
N THR A 111 -29.80 1.14 -40.21
CA THR A 111 -30.00 0.42 -38.93
C THR A 111 -30.61 1.32 -37.86
N LYS A 112 -31.86 1.01 -37.50
CA LYS A 112 -32.68 1.70 -36.49
C LYS A 112 -31.99 1.68 -35.10
N LYS A 113 -31.66 2.85 -34.55
CA LYS A 113 -31.10 3.02 -33.19
C LYS A 113 -32.12 2.61 -32.12
N LYS A 114 -31.84 1.54 -31.35
CA LYS A 114 -32.60 1.18 -30.14
C LYS A 114 -32.38 2.23 -29.04
N LYS A 115 -33.45 2.90 -28.62
CA LYS A 115 -33.46 3.90 -27.55
C LYS A 115 -33.19 3.21 -26.19
N LYS A 116 -31.99 3.40 -25.63
CA LYS A 116 -31.62 2.91 -24.30
C LYS A 116 -32.43 3.69 -23.25
N ARG A 117 -33.30 3.02 -22.49
CA ARG A 117 -34.03 3.64 -21.37
C ARG A 117 -33.00 4.10 -20.33
N SER A 118 -32.98 5.39 -20.01
CA SER A 118 -32.11 5.93 -18.97
C SER A 118 -32.55 5.33 -17.62
N LYS A 119 -31.64 4.64 -16.94
CA LYS A 119 -31.80 4.34 -15.53
C LYS A 119 -31.61 5.66 -14.80
N GLY A 120 -32.56 6.03 -13.93
CA GLY A 120 -32.62 7.33 -13.26
C GLY A 120 -31.28 7.69 -12.63
N ALA A 121 -30.73 8.83 -13.04
CA ALA A 121 -29.53 9.38 -12.44
C ALA A 121 -29.91 9.98 -11.08
N ILE A 122 -29.14 9.65 -10.03
CA ILE A 122 -29.34 10.18 -8.66
C ILE A 122 -29.11 11.70 -8.62
N ALA A 123 -28.31 12.24 -9.54
CA ALA A 123 -28.20 13.66 -9.80
C ALA A 123 -28.01 13.89 -11.30
N SER A 124 -28.67 14.91 -11.85
CA SER A 124 -28.56 15.28 -13.28
C SER A 124 -27.27 16.03 -13.59
N ASN A 125 -26.64 16.62 -12.58
CA ASN A 125 -25.38 17.36 -12.68
C ASN A 125 -24.28 16.61 -11.91
N PRO A 126 -23.20 16.16 -12.58
CA PRO A 126 -22.11 15.44 -11.94
C PRO A 126 -21.33 16.27 -10.90
N GLU A 127 -21.42 17.61 -10.94
CA GLU A 127 -20.70 18.48 -10.00
C GLU A 127 -21.28 18.44 -8.59
N VAL A 128 -22.54 18.03 -8.43
CA VAL A 128 -23.18 17.87 -7.11
C VAL A 128 -22.52 16.76 -6.27
N LEU A 129 -21.77 15.86 -6.92
CA LEU A 129 -21.04 14.78 -6.25
C LEU A 129 -19.63 15.19 -5.80
N ASN A 130 -19.16 16.37 -6.21
CA ASN A 130 -17.88 16.91 -5.76
C ASN A 130 -18.14 17.66 -4.45
N GLY A 131 -17.69 17.10 -3.32
CA GLY A 131 -17.63 17.85 -2.06
C GLY A 131 -16.55 18.92 -2.13
N ASP A 132 -16.69 19.98 -1.33
CA ASP A 132 -15.65 21.00 -1.17
C ASP A 132 -14.35 20.33 -0.73
N PHE A 133 -13.30 20.49 -1.53
CA PHE A 133 -11.98 19.92 -1.26
C PHE A 133 -11.33 20.54 0.00
N ASP A 134 -11.87 21.67 0.44
CA ASP A 134 -11.48 22.42 1.64
C ASP A 134 -12.23 21.97 2.91
N ALA A 135 -13.08 20.93 2.81
CA ALA A 135 -13.62 20.26 3.98
C ALA A 135 -12.46 19.56 4.70
N ASN A 136 -12.06 20.17 5.81
CA ASN A 136 -10.87 19.92 6.60
C ASN A 136 -10.92 18.59 7.39
N ASP A 137 -11.43 17.51 6.80
CA ASP A 137 -11.76 16.25 7.48
C ASP A 137 -10.52 15.40 7.83
N CYS A 138 -9.32 15.87 7.50
CA CYS A 138 -8.08 15.10 7.65
C CYS A 138 -6.91 15.89 8.24
N VAL A 139 -7.16 16.91 9.06
CA VAL A 139 -6.10 17.54 9.86
C VAL A 139 -5.84 16.69 11.10
N ASP A 140 -4.62 16.18 11.21
CA ASP A 140 -4.18 15.41 12.37
C ASP A 140 -4.26 16.30 13.65
N PRO A 141 -4.84 15.79 14.76
CA PRO A 141 -4.98 16.54 16.02
C PRO A 141 -3.67 17.15 16.55
N PHE A 142 -2.52 16.58 16.18
CA PHE A 142 -1.20 17.14 16.47
C PHE A 142 -1.00 18.50 15.78
N PHE A 143 -1.34 18.62 14.50
CA PHE A 143 -1.15 19.85 13.73
C PHE A 143 -2.12 20.96 14.14
N GLU A 144 -3.34 20.61 14.53
CA GLU A 144 -4.32 21.55 15.09
C GLU A 144 -3.80 22.20 16.38
N ARG A 145 -3.17 21.41 17.24
CA ARG A 145 -2.59 21.88 18.51
C ARG A 145 -1.37 22.79 18.31
N VAL A 146 -0.55 22.53 17.29
CA VAL A 146 0.60 23.36 16.92
C VAL A 146 0.15 24.70 16.34
N ALA A 147 -0.84 24.70 15.45
CA ALA A 147 -1.40 25.92 14.86
C ALA A 147 -2.03 26.85 15.92
N ALA A 148 -2.73 26.29 16.91
CA ALA A 148 -3.36 27.05 17.99
C ALA A 148 -2.36 27.69 18.98
N THR A 149 -1.12 27.21 19.04
CA THR A 149 -0.10 27.71 19.98
C THR A 149 0.86 28.72 19.33
N ALA A 150 0.81 28.86 18.00
CA ALA A 150 1.71 29.73 17.24
C ALA A 150 1.14 31.14 16.96
N GLY A 151 0.08 31.54 17.67
CA GLY A 151 -0.55 32.87 17.58
C GLY A 151 -0.40 33.66 18.86
#